data_AF-A0A3S4C016-F1
#
_entry.id   AF-A0A3S4C016-F1
#
_cell.length_a   1.000
_cell.length_b   1.000
_cell.length_c   1.000
_cell.angle_alpha   90.00
_cell.angle_beta   90.00
_cell.angle_gamma   90.00
#
_symmetry.space_group_name_H-M   'P 1'
#
loop_
_entity.id
_entity.type
_entity.pdbx_description
1 polymer ?
#
loop_
_entity_poly.entity_id
_entity_poly.type
_entity_poly.pdbx_seq_one_letter_code
_entity_poly.pdbx_strand_id
1 'polypeptide(L)'
;MQPRSLTHEWVRVLGKTALPRIRFHDLRHTHATQMLSAGVHPKVASERLGHSTIGITLDLYSHVMPGMQADAAEQVDAALQVAISASRKTI
;
A
#
# COMPACT_ATOMS: atom_id res chain seq x y z
N MET A 1 19.33 3.14 -20.36
CA MET A 1 17.93 2.85 -20.76
C MET A 1 17.19 4.16 -20.93
N GLN A 2 16.62 4.45 -22.10
CA GLN A 2 15.82 5.65 -22.29
C GLN A 2 14.38 5.37 -21.83
N PRO A 3 13.73 6.23 -21.03
CA PRO A 3 12.40 5.97 -20.46
C PRO A 3 11.31 5.62 -21.50
N ARG A 4 11.45 6.14 -22.73
CA ARG A 4 10.51 5.91 -23.84
C ARG A 4 10.55 4.49 -24.39
N SER A 5 11.69 3.77 -24.28
CA SER A 5 11.81 2.41 -24.84
C SER A 5 10.91 1.41 -24.10
N LEU A 6 10.79 1.56 -22.77
CA LEU A 6 9.91 0.72 -21.94
C LEU A 6 8.44 0.94 -22.27
N THR A 7 8.01 2.20 -22.40
CA THR A 7 6.61 2.51 -22.75
C THR A 7 6.24 1.95 -24.12
N HIS A 8 7.14 2.03 -25.10
CA HIS A 8 6.88 1.51 -26.45
C HIS A 8 6.80 -0.02 -26.46
N GLU A 9 7.71 -0.69 -25.76
CA GLU A 9 7.65 -2.15 -25.62
C GLU A 9 6.39 -2.59 -24.89
N TRP A 10 6.01 -1.87 -23.83
CA TRP A 10 4.79 -2.12 -23.07
C TRP A 10 3.54 -2.03 -23.96
N VAL A 11 3.42 -0.99 -24.80
CA VAL A 11 2.30 -0.86 -25.75
C VAL A 11 2.30 -2.03 -26.75
N ARG A 12 3.47 -2.43 -27.25
CA ARG A 12 3.58 -3.57 -28.17
C ARG A 12 3.10 -4.87 -27.52
N VAL A 13 3.48 -5.13 -26.27
CA VAL A 13 3.07 -6.33 -25.53
C VAL A 13 1.58 -6.29 -25.21
N LEU A 14 1.06 -5.15 -24.74
CA LEU A 14 -0.37 -4.97 -24.47
C LEU A 14 -1.24 -5.22 -25.70
N GLY A 15 -0.79 -4.81 -26.88
CA GLY A 15 -1.50 -5.05 -28.15
C GLY A 15 -1.65 -6.53 -28.52
N LYS A 16 -0.97 -7.44 -27.81
CA LYS A 16 -1.10 -8.90 -27.96
C LYS A 16 -2.10 -9.51 -26.96
N THR A 17 -2.79 -8.69 -26.17
CA THR A 17 -3.72 -9.13 -25.12
C THR A 17 -5.12 -8.54 -25.36
N ALA A 18 -6.13 -9.10 -24.69
CA ALA A 18 -7.49 -8.54 -24.68
C ALA A 18 -7.68 -7.44 -23.63
N LEU A 19 -6.61 -7.00 -22.96
CA LEU A 19 -6.68 -6.01 -21.90
C LEU A 19 -6.95 -4.61 -22.45
N PRO A 20 -7.61 -3.73 -21.68
CA PRO A 20 -7.77 -2.33 -22.05
C PRO A 20 -6.40 -1.64 -22.13
N ARG A 21 -6.39 -0.44 -22.72
CA ARG A 21 -5.16 0.34 -22.83
C ARG A 21 -4.71 0.85 -21.46
N ILE A 22 -3.68 0.21 -20.91
CA ILE A 22 -3.09 0.52 -19.61
C ILE A 22 -1.72 1.17 -19.82
N ARG A 23 -1.39 2.23 -19.09
CA ARG A 23 -0.08 2.88 -19.17
C ARG A 23 0.94 2.08 -18.35
N PHE A 24 2.20 2.11 -18.75
CA PHE A 24 3.25 1.41 -18.00
C PHE A 24 3.36 1.90 -16.54
N HIS A 25 3.12 3.20 -16.30
CA HIS A 25 3.11 3.77 -14.96
C HIS A 25 1.96 3.25 -14.07
N ASP A 26 0.87 2.74 -14.66
CA ASP A 26 -0.27 2.23 -13.88
C ASP A 26 0.13 0.98 -13.08
N LEU A 27 1.14 0.23 -13.53
CA LEU A 27 1.71 -0.90 -12.76
C LEU A 27 2.26 -0.45 -11.40
N ARG A 28 2.84 0.76 -11.34
CA ARG A 28 3.34 1.34 -10.08
C ARG A 28 2.19 1.66 -9.13
N HIS A 29 1.06 2.15 -9.66
CA HIS A 29 -0.16 2.37 -8.88
C HIS A 29 -0.76 1.05 -8.37
N THR A 30 -0.78 0.01 -9.22
CA THR A 30 -1.22 -1.33 -8.80
C THR A 30 -0.34 -1.87 -7.68
N HIS A 31 0.98 -1.76 -7.79
CA HIS A 31 1.90 -2.24 -6.74
C HIS A 31 1.68 -1.50 -5.41
N ALA A 32 1.49 -0.17 -5.45
CA ALA A 32 1.18 0.62 -4.27
C ALA A 32 -0.13 0.18 -3.62
N THR A 33 -1.18 -0.03 -4.41
CA THR A 33 -2.49 -0.51 -3.92
C THR A 33 -2.34 -1.87 -3.24
N GLN A 34 -1.63 -2.82 -3.86
CA GLN A 34 -1.40 -4.15 -3.29
C GLN A 34 -0.67 -4.10 -1.94
N MET A 35 0.34 -3.24 -1.80
CA MET A 35 1.04 -3.07 -0.52
C MET A 35 0.10 -2.58 0.57
N LEU A 36 -0.73 -1.59 0.26
CA LEU A 36 -1.64 -1.01 1.24
C LEU A 36 -2.79 -1.96 1.60
N SER A 37 -3.34 -2.67 0.61
CA SER A 37 -4.32 -3.74 0.86
C SER A 37 -3.75 -4.91 1.67
N ALA A 38 -2.44 -5.13 1.61
CA ALA A 38 -1.74 -6.11 2.46
C ALA A 38 -1.38 -5.55 3.86
N GLY A 39 -1.86 -4.36 4.22
CA GLY A 39 -1.61 -3.74 5.52
C GLY A 39 -0.23 -3.10 5.67
N VAL A 40 0.55 -2.96 4.59
CA VAL A 40 1.84 -2.26 4.65
C VAL A 40 1.59 -0.80 4.96
N HIS A 41 2.29 -0.29 5.96
CA HIS A 41 2.14 1.10 6.38
C HIS A 41 2.44 2.09 5.21
N PRO A 42 1.60 3.12 4.99
CA PRO A 42 1.76 4.05 3.86
C PRO A 42 3.13 4.71 3.73
N LYS A 43 3.79 5.00 4.87
CA LYS A 43 5.16 5.51 4.89
C LYS A 43 6.15 4.54 4.23
N VAL A 44 6.07 3.25 4.56
CA VAL A 44 6.95 2.20 4.03
C VAL A 44 6.68 1.99 2.53
N ALA A 45 5.40 1.96 2.14
CA ALA A 45 5.03 1.92 0.73
C ALA A 45 5.56 3.14 -0.05
N SER A 46 5.46 4.34 0.53
CA SER A 46 5.95 5.59 -0.06
C SER A 46 7.48 5.59 -0.25
N GLU A 47 8.23 5.14 0.75
CA GLU A 47 9.69 5.02 0.69
C GLU A 47 10.12 3.99 -0.35
N ARG A 48 9.49 2.81 -0.37
CA ARG A 48 9.78 1.75 -1.35
C ARG A 48 9.52 2.19 -2.79
N LEU A 49 8.52 3.03 -2.99
CA LEU A 49 8.22 3.62 -4.29
C LEU A 49 9.20 4.77 -4.60
N GLY A 50 9.76 5.44 -3.59
CA GLY A 50 10.58 6.64 -3.78
C GLY A 50 9.73 7.88 -4.07
N HIS A 51 8.51 7.95 -3.51
CA HIS A 51 7.72 9.18 -3.54
C HIS A 51 8.36 10.20 -2.60
N SER A 52 8.71 11.37 -3.15
CA SER A 52 9.22 12.52 -2.38
C SER A 52 8.21 13.06 -1.37
N THR A 53 6.91 12.80 -1.60
CA THR A 53 5.82 13.27 -0.74
C THR A 53 4.88 12.11 -0.38
N ILE A 54 4.75 11.85 0.93
CA ILE A 54 3.85 10.84 1.50
C ILE A 54 2.38 11.17 1.21
N GLY A 55 2.05 12.46 1.09
CA GLY A 55 0.70 12.95 0.78
C GLY A 55 0.11 12.33 -0.48
N ILE A 56 0.91 12.06 -1.52
CA ILE A 56 0.41 11.37 -2.73
C ILE A 56 -0.06 9.95 -2.41
N THR A 57 0.63 9.24 -1.51
CA THR A 57 0.26 7.87 -1.11
C THR A 57 -0.94 7.88 -0.15
N LEU A 58 -1.00 8.82 0.80
CA LEU A 58 -2.13 8.91 1.73
C LEU A 58 -3.42 9.41 1.03
N ASP A 59 -3.34 10.46 0.21
CA ASP A 59 -4.50 11.02 -0.48
C ASP A 59 -5.03 10.05 -1.54
N LEU A 60 -4.15 9.38 -2.29
CA LEU A 60 -4.55 8.50 -3.38
C LEU A 60 -5.09 7.15 -2.90
N TYR A 61 -4.64 6.64 -1.75
CA TYR A 61 -5.00 5.28 -1.30
C TYR A 61 -5.75 5.23 0.04
N SER A 62 -6.08 6.36 0.65
CA SER A 62 -6.96 6.41 1.84
C SER A 62 -8.26 5.59 1.68
N HIS A 63 -8.83 5.56 0.47
CA HIS A 63 -10.04 4.82 0.14
C HIS A 63 -9.90 3.30 0.12
N VAL A 64 -8.68 2.75 -0.05
CA VAL A 64 -8.40 1.30 0.02
C VAL A 64 -7.96 0.85 1.40
N MET A 65 -7.99 1.75 2.39
CA MET A 65 -7.73 1.43 3.80
C MET A 65 -8.96 1.58 4.72
N PRO A 66 -10.18 1.19 4.32
CA PRO A 66 -11.28 1.12 5.27
C PRO A 66 -10.93 0.08 6.34
N GLY A 67 -11.08 0.44 7.62
CA GLY A 67 -10.79 -0.46 8.73
C GLY A 67 -9.45 -0.23 9.44
N MET A 68 -8.49 0.51 8.86
CA MET A 68 -7.18 0.70 9.52
C MET A 68 -7.28 1.37 10.91
N GLN A 69 -8.25 2.26 11.10
CA GLN A 69 -8.54 2.85 12.42
C GLN A 69 -9.10 1.82 13.41
N ALA A 70 -9.95 0.91 12.94
CA ALA A 70 -10.50 -0.17 13.76
C ALA A 70 -9.42 -1.19 14.12
N ASP A 71 -8.60 -1.60 13.15
CA ASP A 71 -7.47 -2.51 13.36
C ASP A 71 -6.44 -1.91 14.33
N ALA A 72 -6.16 -0.60 14.22
CA ALA A 72 -5.28 0.09 15.15
C ALA A 72 -5.86 0.12 16.58
N ALA A 73 -7.17 0.39 16.72
CA ALA A 73 -7.84 0.37 18.01
C ALA A 73 -7.83 -1.03 18.64
N GLU A 74 -8.08 -2.08 17.85
CA GLU A 74 -8.04 -3.48 18.30
C GLU A 74 -6.63 -3.89 18.75
N GLN A 75 -5.58 -3.50 18.01
CA GLN A 75 -4.20 -3.79 18.43
C GLN A 75 -3.82 -3.10 19.75
N VAL A 76 -4.27 -1.86 19.95
CA VAL A 76 -4.05 -1.13 21.21
C VAL A 76 -4.81 -1.79 22.36
N ASP A 77 -6.07 -2.16 22.16
CA ASP A 77 -6.87 -2.85 23.17
C ASP A 77 -6.24 -4.19 23.57
N ALA A 78 -5.83 -4.99 22.59
CA ALA A 78 -5.13 -6.26 22.83
C ALA A 78 -3.85 -6.07 23.67
N ALA A 79 -3.03 -5.07 23.33
CA ALA A 79 -1.82 -4.75 24.09
C ALA A 79 -2.13 -4.33 25.53
N LEU A 80 -3.20 -3.56 25.73
CA LEU A 80 -3.65 -3.11 27.04
C LEU A 80 -4.19 -4.28 27.89
N GLN A 81 -4.98 -5.17 27.31
CA GLN A 81 -5.50 -6.37 27.99
C GLN A 81 -4.36 -7.28 28.47
N VAL A 82 -3.33 -7.47 27.65
CA VAL A 82 -2.13 -8.22 28.04
C VAL A 82 -1.47 -7.58 29.25
N ALA A 83 -1.24 -6.25 29.23
CA ALA A 83 -0.63 -5.54 30.34
C ALA A 83 -1.46 -5.61 31.64
N ILE A 84 -2.78 -5.42 31.55
CA ILE A 84 -3.70 -5.53 32.69
C ILE A 84 -3.68 -6.95 33.27
N SER A 85 -3.73 -7.97 32.42
CA SER A 85 -3.73 -9.37 32.86
C SER A 85 -2.42 -9.79 33.53
N ALA A 86 -1.28 -9.26 33.07
CA ALA A 86 0.02 -9.50 33.69
C ALA A 86 0.12 -8.84 35.07
N SER A 87 -0.41 -7.63 35.22
CA SER A 87 -0.47 -6.93 36.52
C SER A 87 -1.33 -7.69 37.54
N ARG A 88 -2.46 -8.27 37.11
CA ARG A 88 -3.38 -9.02 37.98
C ARG A 88 -2.85 -10.39 38.45
N LYS A 89 -1.80 -10.93 37.82
CA LYS A 89 -1.19 -12.23 38.17
C LYS A 89 -0.07 -12.14 39.21
N THR A 90 0.35 -10.93 39.58
CA THR A 90 1.50 -10.66 40.47
C THR A 90 1.06 -10.35 41.92
N ILE A 91 -0.23 -10.50 42.22
CA ILE A 91 -0.85 -10.34 43.55
C ILE A 91 -1.52 -11.67 43.90
#